data_AF-X0SGN4-F1
#
_entry.id   AF-X0SGN4-F1
#
_cell.length_a   1.000
_cell.length_b   1.000
_cell.length_c   1.000
_cell.angle_alpha   90.00
_cell.angle_beta   90.00
_cell.angle_gamma   90.00
#
_symmetry.space_group_name_H-M   'P 1'
#
loop_
_entity.id
_entity.type
_entity.pdbx_description
1 polymer ?
#
loop_
_entity_poly.entity_id
_entity_poly.type
_entity_poly.pdbx_seq_one_letter_code
_entity_poly.pdbx_strand_id
1 'polypeptide(L)'
;MISSKNQKNITNVNMTPTERKEKIAKLRKEHEDYFQTIDEIDALYMPKMAYRPSGKDDLHISFFPSELEKGGEIYTEFVSIAYDSEDPKRTLYLYKYNPHWKEEYELVTSNSGFERHLIPVNELRIINDVTSRGKVASILKIDDLPNPDDIAKNDQEWLKRIAIALESIAKSINK
;
A
#
# COMPACT_ATOMS: atom_id res chain seq x y z
N MET A 1 -9.68 18.19 34.21
CA MET A 1 -9.15 19.33 33.43
C MET A 1 -7.77 18.96 32.92
N ILE A 2 -7.67 18.54 31.66
CA ILE A 2 -6.38 18.23 31.02
C ILE A 2 -6.16 19.33 29.99
N SER A 3 -5.04 20.02 30.19
CA SER A 3 -4.64 21.27 29.54
C SER A 3 -4.43 21.09 28.04
N SER A 4 -5.24 21.79 27.25
CA SER A 4 -5.04 22.07 25.83
C SER A 4 -3.73 22.85 25.64
N LYS A 5 -2.71 22.25 25.01
CA LYS A 5 -1.57 22.95 24.39
C LYS A 5 -0.72 21.98 23.58
N ASN A 6 -1.18 21.65 22.38
CA ASN A 6 -0.32 21.38 21.22
C ASN A 6 -1.17 21.36 19.95
N GLN A 7 -1.85 22.48 19.68
CA GLN A 7 -2.21 22.81 18.30
C GLN A 7 -0.91 23.26 17.62
N LYS A 8 -0.16 22.30 17.07
CA LYS A 8 0.88 22.62 16.10
C LYS A 8 0.18 23.37 14.96
N ASN A 9 0.64 24.57 14.69
CA ASN A 9 0.17 25.45 13.62
C ASN A 9 -0.07 24.64 12.34
N ILE A 10 -1.34 24.46 11.97
CA ILE A 10 -1.73 24.01 10.64
C ILE A 10 -1.47 25.21 9.74
N THR A 11 -0.23 25.39 9.33
CA THR A 11 0.07 26.28 8.21
C THR A 11 -0.65 25.69 7.01
N ASN A 12 -1.68 26.39 6.53
CA ASN A 12 -2.30 26.15 5.23
C ASN A 12 -1.22 26.30 4.15
N VAL A 13 -0.47 25.22 3.90
CA VAL A 13 0.42 25.15 2.75
C VAL A 13 -0.53 24.99 1.57
N ASN A 14 -0.84 26.10 0.90
CA ASN A 14 -1.46 26.08 -0.42
C ASN A 14 -0.43 25.49 -1.39
N MET A 15 -0.31 24.17 -1.37
CA MET A 15 0.54 23.39 -2.27
C MET A 15 0.01 23.53 -3.69
N THR A 16 0.90 23.91 -4.60
CA THR A 16 0.57 24.02 -6.02
C THR A 16 0.25 22.65 -6.61
N PRO A 17 -0.52 22.57 -7.72
CA PRO A 17 -0.77 21.31 -8.40
C PRO A 17 0.50 20.57 -8.82
N THR A 18 1.56 21.31 -9.18
CA THR A 18 2.86 20.76 -9.59
C THR A 18 3.58 20.10 -8.42
N GLU A 19 3.72 20.80 -7.28
CA GLU A 19 4.35 20.25 -6.08
C GLU A 19 3.60 19.02 -5.56
N ARG A 20 2.26 19.03 -5.66
CA ARG A 20 1.43 17.87 -5.32
C ARG A 20 1.76 16.67 -6.21
N LYS A 21 1.85 16.89 -7.52
CA LYS A 21 2.19 15.84 -8.48
C LYS A 21 3.57 15.27 -8.19
N GLU A 22 4.54 16.11 -7.85
CA GLU A 22 5.90 15.69 -7.49
C GLU A 22 5.93 14.85 -6.20
N LYS A 23 5.21 15.27 -5.15
CA LYS A 23 5.09 14.48 -3.91
C LYS A 23 4.44 13.12 -4.17
N ILE A 24 3.36 13.08 -4.95
CA ILE A 24 2.70 11.82 -5.31
C ILE A 24 3.65 10.92 -6.11
N ALA A 25 4.40 11.47 -7.07
CA ALA A 25 5.38 10.71 -7.84
C ALA A 25 6.49 10.14 -6.94
N LYS A 26 6.99 10.90 -5.96
CA LYS A 26 7.96 10.41 -4.98
C LYS A 26 7.38 9.28 -4.12
N LEU A 27 6.12 9.42 -3.68
CA LEU A 27 5.44 8.37 -2.92
C LEU A 27 5.28 7.10 -3.76
N ARG A 28 4.85 7.22 -5.02
CA ARG A 28 4.71 6.10 -5.96
C ARG A 28 6.02 5.40 -6.21
N LYS A 29 7.11 6.15 -6.43
CA LYS A 29 8.44 5.62 -6.74
C LYS A 29 8.91 4.58 -5.70
N GLU A 30 8.46 4.73 -4.47
CA GLU A 30 8.84 3.85 -3.37
C GLU A 30 8.12 2.51 -3.43
N HIS A 31 7.06 2.39 -4.22
CA HIS A 31 6.35 1.14 -4.50
C HIS A 31 6.64 0.61 -5.91
N GLU A 32 7.51 1.27 -6.67
CA GLU A 32 7.81 0.94 -8.06
C GLU A 32 8.31 -0.49 -8.23
N ASP A 33 9.22 -0.95 -7.35
CA ASP A 33 9.74 -2.32 -7.36
C ASP A 33 8.61 -3.36 -7.23
N TYR A 34 7.58 -3.06 -6.42
CA TYR A 34 6.43 -3.94 -6.28
C TYR A 34 5.61 -3.97 -7.57
N PHE A 35 5.31 -2.80 -8.15
CA PHE A 35 4.55 -2.70 -9.41
C PHE A 35 5.25 -3.41 -10.57
N GLN A 36 6.58 -3.32 -10.65
CA GLN A 36 7.38 -4.06 -11.63
C GLN A 36 7.33 -5.57 -11.38
N THR A 37 7.37 -6.00 -10.11
CA THR A 37 7.32 -7.44 -9.75
C THR A 37 6.01 -8.09 -10.18
N ILE A 38 4.90 -7.34 -10.13
CA ILE A 38 3.58 -7.83 -10.54
C ILE A 38 3.23 -7.50 -12.00
N ASP A 39 4.15 -6.92 -12.76
CA ASP A 39 3.96 -6.49 -14.15
C ASP A 39 2.81 -5.46 -14.34
N GLU A 40 2.54 -4.64 -13.33
CA GLU A 40 1.53 -3.56 -13.35
C GLU A 40 2.19 -2.18 -13.32
N ILE A 41 3.02 -1.87 -14.33
CA ILE A 41 3.80 -0.63 -14.40
C ILE A 41 2.90 0.62 -14.36
N ASP A 42 1.73 0.54 -15.01
CA ASP A 42 0.75 1.62 -15.07
C ASP A 42 -0.33 1.53 -13.96
N ALA A 43 -0.05 0.80 -12.87
CA ALA A 43 -0.96 0.63 -11.73
C ALA A 43 -1.55 1.97 -11.25
N LEU A 44 -2.84 2.04 -10.95
CA LEU A 44 -3.47 3.28 -10.51
C LEU A 44 -3.12 3.56 -9.05
N TYR A 45 -2.23 4.54 -8.81
CA TYR A 45 -1.80 4.91 -7.46
C TYR A 45 -2.39 6.26 -7.02
N MET A 46 -3.15 6.24 -5.93
CA MET A 46 -3.81 7.42 -5.35
C MET A 46 -3.60 7.43 -3.84
N PRO A 47 -2.57 8.13 -3.31
CA PRO A 47 -2.37 8.22 -1.87
C PRO A 47 -3.51 9.03 -1.24
N LYS A 48 -4.10 8.52 -0.16
CA LYS A 48 -5.26 9.10 0.52
C LYS A 48 -4.99 9.27 2.00
N MET A 49 -5.70 10.21 2.61
CA MET A 49 -5.73 10.34 4.06
C MET A 49 -6.75 9.36 4.63
N ALA A 50 -6.33 8.58 5.63
CA ALA A 50 -7.23 7.79 6.46
C ALA A 50 -7.62 8.62 7.69
N TYR A 51 -8.91 8.74 7.96
CA TYR A 51 -9.40 9.53 9.09
C TYR A 51 -10.69 8.93 9.62
N ARG A 52 -11.13 9.36 10.81
CA ARG A 52 -12.45 8.99 11.36
C ARG A 52 -13.45 10.09 11.02
N PRO A 53 -14.41 9.85 10.12
CA PRO A 53 -15.49 10.79 9.87
C PRO A 53 -16.32 11.04 11.14
N SER A 54 -16.95 12.21 11.25
CA SER A 54 -17.81 12.52 12.40
C SER A 54 -18.94 11.49 12.54
N GLY A 55 -19.12 10.95 13.73
CA GLY A 55 -20.15 9.94 14.01
C GLY A 55 -19.79 8.51 13.61
N LYS A 56 -18.55 8.23 13.20
CA LYS A 56 -18.04 6.88 12.92
C LYS A 56 -16.82 6.56 13.79
N ASP A 57 -16.74 5.33 14.29
CA ASP A 57 -15.64 4.86 15.14
C ASP A 57 -14.41 4.38 14.32
N ASP A 58 -14.66 3.88 13.10
CA ASP A 58 -13.63 3.28 12.25
C ASP A 58 -12.94 4.30 11.33
N LEU A 59 -11.71 3.95 10.92
CA LEU A 59 -10.97 4.70 9.91
C LEU A 59 -11.58 4.48 8.53
N HIS A 60 -11.70 5.57 7.79
CA HIS A 60 -12.19 5.59 6.41
C HIS A 60 -11.21 6.37 5.54
N ILE A 61 -11.16 6.00 4.27
CA ILE A 61 -10.61 6.83 3.20
C ILE A 61 -11.74 7.35 2.33
N SER A 62 -11.48 8.44 1.60
CA SER A 62 -12.49 9.04 0.74
C SER A 62 -11.99 9.16 -0.70
N PHE A 63 -12.82 8.72 -1.65
CA PHE A 63 -12.58 8.88 -3.08
C PHE A 63 -13.62 9.81 -3.70
N PHE A 64 -13.20 10.58 -4.70
CA PHE A 64 -14.16 11.27 -5.56
C PHE A 64 -14.87 10.27 -6.46
N PRO A 65 -16.15 10.49 -6.82
CA PRO A 65 -16.85 9.64 -7.79
C PRO A 65 -16.04 9.43 -9.07
N SER A 66 -15.45 10.51 -9.61
CA SER A 66 -14.61 10.47 -10.82
C SER A 66 -13.32 9.67 -10.68
N GLU A 67 -12.87 9.34 -9.47
CA GLU A 67 -11.74 8.43 -9.25
C GLU A 67 -12.18 6.98 -9.31
N LEU A 68 -13.35 6.65 -8.74
CA LEU A 68 -13.92 5.30 -8.76
C LEU A 68 -14.51 4.94 -10.14
N GLU A 69 -15.03 5.94 -10.87
CA GLU A 69 -15.56 5.79 -12.24
C GLU A 69 -14.49 5.37 -13.26
N LYS A 70 -13.20 5.63 -13.00
CA LYS A 70 -12.11 5.16 -13.86
C LYS A 70 -12.08 3.64 -13.97
N GLY A 71 -12.64 2.95 -12.97
CA GLY A 71 -12.64 1.51 -12.87
C GLY A 71 -11.26 0.94 -12.57
N GLY A 72 -11.24 -0.36 -12.27
CA GLY A 72 -10.03 -1.08 -11.94
C GLY A 72 -9.60 -0.94 -10.48
N GLU A 73 -8.48 -1.57 -10.19
CA GLU A 73 -7.90 -1.62 -8.85
C GLU A 73 -7.15 -0.31 -8.53
N ILE A 74 -7.25 0.14 -7.29
CA ILE A 74 -6.60 1.37 -6.84
C ILE A 74 -5.63 1.05 -5.71
N TYR A 75 -4.36 1.37 -5.92
CA TYR A 75 -3.33 1.27 -4.91
C TYR A 75 -3.24 2.58 -4.12
N THR A 76 -3.12 2.50 -2.80
CA THR A 76 -3.07 3.67 -1.93
C THR A 76 -2.12 3.47 -0.75
N GLU A 77 -1.54 4.56 -0.29
CA GLU A 77 -0.76 4.67 0.95
C GLU A 77 -1.42 5.75 1.80
N PHE A 78 -1.41 5.59 3.12
CA PHE A 78 -1.98 6.59 4.03
C PHE A 78 -1.02 7.78 4.21
N VAL A 79 -1.52 8.95 3.84
CA VAL A 79 -0.78 10.20 3.88
C VAL A 79 -1.58 11.30 4.55
N SER A 80 -0.87 12.26 5.12
CA SER A 80 -1.48 13.46 5.66
C SER A 80 -2.00 14.37 4.53
N ILE A 81 -2.72 15.44 4.92
CA ILE A 81 -3.15 16.50 3.99
C ILE A 81 -1.98 17.14 3.22
N ALA A 82 -0.77 17.09 3.78
CA ALA A 82 0.45 17.59 3.17
C ALA A 82 1.17 16.55 2.28
N TYR A 83 0.58 15.37 2.04
CA TYR A 83 1.17 14.24 1.31
C TYR A 83 2.44 13.70 1.95
N ASP A 84 2.56 13.83 3.28
CA ASP A 84 3.61 13.17 4.05
C ASP A 84 3.06 11.84 4.57
N SER A 85 3.83 10.76 4.43
CA SER A 85 3.40 9.41 4.85
C SER A 85 3.09 9.36 6.35
N GLU A 86 1.95 8.78 6.72
CA GLU A 86 1.54 8.64 8.13
C GLU A 86 2.01 7.32 8.74
N ASP A 87 2.36 6.33 7.91
CA ASP A 87 2.86 5.04 8.35
C ASP A 87 4.37 4.97 8.13
N PRO A 88 5.18 4.83 9.20
CA PRO A 88 6.63 4.61 9.06
C PRO A 88 6.98 3.40 8.18
N LYS A 89 6.11 2.40 8.13
CA LYS A 89 6.28 1.22 7.27
C LYS A 89 5.81 1.45 5.83
N ARG A 90 5.14 2.57 5.57
CA ARG A 90 4.60 2.95 4.26
C ARG A 90 3.84 1.81 3.61
N THR A 91 2.89 1.25 4.34
CA THR A 91 2.11 0.10 3.87
C THR A 91 1.32 0.47 2.61
N LEU A 92 1.43 -0.39 1.58
CA LEU A 92 0.64 -0.31 0.36
C LEU A 92 -0.66 -1.08 0.55
N TYR A 93 -1.77 -0.40 0.30
CA TYR A 93 -3.11 -0.95 0.37
C TYR A 93 -3.70 -1.03 -1.04
N LEU A 94 -4.56 -2.02 -1.25
CA LEU A 94 -5.30 -2.23 -2.48
C LEU A 94 -6.79 -2.09 -2.20
N TYR A 95 -7.39 -1.12 -2.86
CA TYR A 95 -8.83 -1.08 -3.06
C TYR A 95 -9.15 -1.92 -4.30
N LYS A 96 -9.82 -3.06 -4.08
CA LYS A 96 -10.28 -3.92 -5.16
C LYS A 96 -11.44 -3.24 -5.89
N TYR A 97 -11.43 -3.32 -7.23
CA TYR A 97 -12.52 -2.79 -8.03
C TYR A 97 -13.87 -3.36 -7.57
N ASN A 98 -14.82 -2.46 -7.29
CA ASN A 98 -16.18 -2.80 -6.92
C ASN A 98 -17.16 -2.10 -7.87
N PRO A 99 -17.87 -2.79 -8.76
CA PRO A 99 -18.81 -2.14 -9.69
C PRO A 99 -20.04 -1.50 -9.01
N HIS A 100 -20.31 -1.83 -7.74
CA HIS A 100 -21.45 -1.34 -6.94
C HIS A 100 -21.04 -0.29 -5.91
N TRP A 101 -19.86 0.32 -6.07
CA TRP A 101 -19.32 1.31 -5.13
C TRP A 101 -20.27 2.48 -4.85
N LYS A 102 -21.12 2.82 -5.82
CA LYS A 102 -22.03 3.97 -5.75
C LYS A 102 -23.22 3.72 -4.83
N GLU A 103 -23.70 2.48 -4.75
CA GLU A 103 -24.80 2.07 -3.89
C GLU A 103 -24.33 1.62 -2.51
N GLU A 104 -23.14 1.03 -2.43
CA GLU A 104 -22.63 0.42 -1.19
C GLU A 104 -21.96 1.42 -0.25
N TYR A 105 -21.24 2.40 -0.79
CA TYR A 105 -20.50 3.36 0.03
C TYR A 105 -21.29 4.63 0.28
N GLU A 106 -21.16 5.17 1.48
CA GLU A 106 -21.82 6.42 1.87
C GLU A 106 -21.23 7.61 1.10
N LEU A 107 -22.09 8.36 0.43
CA LEU A 107 -21.75 9.64 -0.18
C LEU A 107 -21.82 10.77 0.85
N VAL A 108 -20.72 11.48 1.01
CA VAL A 108 -20.62 12.65 1.88
C VAL A 108 -20.24 13.90 1.10
N THR A 109 -20.83 15.03 1.48
CA THR A 109 -20.50 16.33 0.92
C THR A 109 -19.65 17.11 1.90
N SER A 110 -18.44 17.47 1.48
CA SER A 110 -17.56 18.35 2.26
C SER A 110 -18.15 19.76 2.38
N ASN A 111 -17.68 20.52 3.38
CA ASN A 111 -18.08 21.92 3.58
C ASN A 111 -17.85 22.81 2.34
N SER A 112 -16.90 22.43 1.47
CA SER A 112 -16.60 23.12 0.21
C SER A 112 -17.47 22.67 -0.98
N GLY A 113 -18.47 21.80 -0.75
CA GLY A 113 -19.40 21.33 -1.77
C GLY A 113 -18.92 20.13 -2.60
N PHE A 114 -17.72 19.61 -2.34
CA PHE A 114 -17.24 18.42 -3.03
C PHE A 114 -17.79 17.13 -2.43
N GLU A 115 -18.30 16.26 -3.29
CA GLU A 115 -18.83 14.94 -2.95
C GLU A 115 -17.74 13.87 -2.97
N ARG A 116 -17.78 12.96 -1.99
CA ARG A 116 -16.85 11.83 -1.86
C ARG A 116 -17.54 10.61 -1.28
N HIS A 117 -17.14 9.42 -1.72
CA HIS A 117 -17.59 8.16 -1.12
C HIS A 117 -16.63 7.77 0.00
N LEU A 118 -17.17 7.38 1.16
CA LEU A 118 -16.42 6.89 2.30
C LEU A 118 -16.26 5.37 2.23
N ILE A 119 -15.01 4.92 2.20
CA ILE A 119 -14.66 3.51 2.16
C ILE A 119 -13.95 3.16 3.48
N PRO A 120 -14.47 2.20 4.26
CA PRO A 120 -13.81 1.75 5.47
C PRO A 120 -12.40 1.21 5.15
N VAL A 121 -11.42 1.52 5.98
CA VAL A 121 -10.06 0.99 5.80
C VAL A 121 -10.02 -0.54 5.85
N ASN A 122 -10.96 -1.17 6.56
CA ASN A 122 -11.08 -2.62 6.65
C ASN A 122 -11.45 -3.30 5.31
N GLU A 123 -12.00 -2.56 4.34
CA GLU A 123 -12.26 -3.07 2.98
C GLU A 123 -10.97 -3.14 2.13
N LEU A 124 -9.89 -2.49 2.58
CA LEU A 124 -8.65 -2.44 1.85
C LEU A 124 -7.80 -3.67 2.15
N ARG A 125 -7.27 -4.29 1.09
CA ARG A 125 -6.30 -5.38 1.23
C ARG A 125 -4.92 -4.81 1.49
N ILE A 126 -4.26 -5.29 2.54
CA ILE A 126 -2.84 -5.00 2.78
C ILE A 126 -2.00 -5.80 1.80
N ILE A 127 -1.14 -5.14 1.05
CA ILE A 127 -0.33 -5.75 -0.01
C ILE A 127 1.11 -5.96 0.46
N ASN A 128 1.78 -4.87 0.82
CA ASN A 128 3.20 -4.90 1.12
C ASN A 128 3.55 -3.75 2.07
N ASP A 129 4.58 -3.93 2.89
CA ASP A 129 5.15 -2.86 3.70
C ASP A 129 6.67 -2.78 3.46
N VAL A 130 7.30 -1.61 3.68
CA VAL A 130 8.74 -1.43 3.42
C VAL A 130 9.61 -2.38 4.26
N THR A 131 9.09 -2.86 5.40
CA THR A 131 9.82 -3.76 6.30
C THR A 131 9.83 -5.22 5.84
N SER A 132 8.88 -5.62 4.99
CA SER A 132 8.79 -6.97 4.42
C SER A 132 9.65 -7.14 3.17
N ARG A 133 10.06 -6.03 2.53
CA ARG A 133 10.88 -6.01 1.30
C ARG A 133 12.30 -6.56 1.47
N GLY A 134 12.85 -6.54 2.68
CA GLY A 134 14.19 -7.09 2.98
C GLY A 134 14.21 -8.54 3.50
N LYS A 135 13.05 -9.12 3.84
CA LYS A 135 13.01 -10.48 4.39
C LYS A 135 13.33 -11.53 3.33
N VAL A 136 12.85 -11.37 2.10
CA VAL A 136 13.14 -12.33 1.03
C VAL A 136 14.62 -12.37 0.65
N ALA A 137 15.29 -11.21 0.56
CA ALA A 137 16.72 -11.13 0.25
C ALA A 137 17.63 -11.63 1.39
N SER A 138 17.17 -11.58 2.64
CA SER A 138 17.91 -12.15 3.78
C SER A 138 17.65 -13.64 3.99
N ILE A 139 16.48 -14.14 3.58
CA ILE A 139 16.17 -15.58 3.54
C ILE A 139 16.93 -16.25 2.39
N LEU A 140 16.99 -15.60 1.23
CA LEU A 140 17.78 -16.02 0.09
C LEU A 140 19.20 -15.45 0.25
N LYS A 141 20.06 -16.12 1.02
CA LYS A 141 21.50 -15.87 0.97
C LYS A 141 22.06 -16.26 -0.41
N ILE A 142 21.83 -15.42 -1.41
CA ILE A 142 22.24 -15.65 -2.79
C ILE A 142 23.77 -15.77 -2.88
N ASP A 143 24.50 -15.09 -1.99
CA ASP A 143 25.96 -15.18 -1.89
C ASP A 143 26.49 -16.55 -1.42
N ASP A 144 25.65 -17.37 -0.77
CA ASP A 144 25.98 -18.76 -0.39
C ASP A 144 25.55 -19.79 -1.47
N LEU A 145 25.02 -19.33 -2.62
CA LEU A 145 24.66 -20.23 -3.71
C LEU A 145 25.91 -20.61 -4.53
N PRO A 146 26.20 -21.91 -4.72
CA PRO A 146 27.26 -22.34 -5.61
C PRO A 146 26.97 -21.89 -7.05
N ASN A 147 28.01 -21.49 -7.77
CA ASN A 147 27.91 -21.08 -9.17
C ASN A 147 27.21 -22.18 -9.98
N PRO A 148 26.16 -21.87 -10.77
CA PRO A 148 25.42 -22.86 -11.57
C PRO A 148 26.31 -23.70 -12.49
N ASP A 149 27.46 -23.16 -12.92
CA ASP A 149 28.42 -23.89 -13.75
C ASP A 149 29.27 -24.92 -12.96
N ASP A 150 29.31 -24.82 -11.63
CA ASP A 150 29.95 -25.81 -10.75
C ASP A 150 29.02 -27.01 -10.42
N ILE A 151 27.75 -26.97 -10.86
CA ILE A 151 26.71 -27.98 -10.55
C ILE A 151 26.72 -29.14 -11.57
N ALA A 152 27.87 -29.43 -12.18
CA ALA A 152 28.05 -30.65 -12.96
C ALA A 152 28.42 -31.81 -12.02
N LYS A 153 27.39 -32.50 -11.50
CA LYS A 153 27.33 -33.93 -11.07
C LYS A 153 26.55 -34.08 -9.76
N ASN A 154 25.23 -34.24 -9.85
CA ASN A 154 24.44 -35.28 -9.17
C ASN A 154 23.00 -34.80 -8.95
N ASP A 155 22.13 -35.16 -9.90
CA ASP A 155 20.75 -34.67 -10.01
C ASP A 155 19.84 -35.09 -8.84
N GLN A 156 20.28 -35.96 -7.95
CA GLN A 156 19.48 -36.38 -6.79
C GLN A 156 19.64 -35.47 -5.58
N GLU A 157 20.74 -34.72 -5.50
CA GLU A 157 21.04 -33.88 -4.35
C GLU A 157 20.26 -32.56 -4.40
N TRP A 158 20.06 -31.99 -5.60
CA TRP A 158 19.25 -30.77 -5.76
C TRP A 158 17.76 -31.03 -5.50
N LEU A 159 17.24 -32.19 -5.93
CA LEU A 159 15.86 -32.59 -5.67
C LEU A 159 15.57 -32.73 -4.16
N LYS A 160 16.51 -33.29 -3.40
CA LYS A 160 16.39 -33.36 -1.93
C LYS A 160 16.39 -31.98 -1.30
N ARG A 161 17.21 -31.05 -1.80
CA ARG A 161 17.26 -29.67 -1.31
C ARG A 161 15.98 -28.89 -1.61
N ILE A 162 15.39 -29.08 -2.79
CA ILE A 162 14.07 -28.50 -3.11
C ILE A 162 13.00 -29.05 -2.17
N ALA A 163 12.98 -30.35 -1.90
CA ALA A 163 12.03 -30.95 -0.97
C ALA A 163 12.13 -30.34 0.44
N ILE A 164 13.35 -30.17 0.96
CA ILE A 164 13.59 -29.55 2.28
C ILE A 164 13.12 -28.08 2.31
N ALA A 165 13.39 -27.32 1.25
CA ALA A 165 12.95 -25.92 1.16
C ALA A 165 11.42 -25.80 1.17
N LEU A 166 10.73 -26.67 0.43
CA LEU A 166 9.26 -26.71 0.38
C LEU A 166 8.65 -27.11 1.74
N GLU A 167 9.24 -28.08 2.44
CA GLU A 167 8.79 -28.45 3.80
C GLU A 167 8.95 -27.31 4.82
N SER A 168 10.05 -26.56 4.74
CA SER A 168 10.30 -25.42 5.61
C SER A 168 9.28 -24.30 5.38
N ILE A 169 8.96 -24.01 4.12
CA ILE A 169 7.93 -23.05 3.72
C ILE A 169 6.55 -23.50 4.26
N ALA A 170 6.19 -24.76 4.08
CA ALA A 170 4.92 -25.30 4.57
C ALA A 170 4.77 -25.19 6.10
N LYS A 171 5.84 -25.43 6.86
CA LYS A 171 5.85 -25.25 8.33
C LYS A 171 5.71 -23.79 8.76
N SER A 172 6.25 -22.85 7.99
CA SER A 172 6.14 -21.42 8.30
C SER A 172 4.78 -20.83 7.94
N ILE A 173 4.03 -21.43 7.01
CA ILE A 173 2.68 -21.01 6.63
C ILE A 173 1.62 -21.54 7.62
N ASN A 174 1.86 -22.71 8.23
CA ASN A 174 0.94 -23.34 9.18
C ASN A 174 1.17 -22.94 10.65
N LYS A 175 1.83 -21.81 10.92
CA LYS A 175 2.12 -21.29 12.26
C LYS A 175 1.47 -19.92 12.45
#